data_AF-A0A921IBT8-F1
#
_entry.id   AF-A0A921IBT8-F1
#
_cell.length_a   1.000
_cell.length_b   1.000
_cell.length_c   1.000
_cell.angle_alpha   90.00
_cell.angle_beta   90.00
_cell.angle_gamma   90.00
#
_symmetry.space_group_name_H-M   'P 1'
#
loop_
_entity.id
_entity.type
_entity.pdbx_description
1 polymer ?
#
loop_
_entity_poly.entity_id
_entity_poly.type
_entity_poly.pdbx_seq_one_letter_code
_entity_poly.pdbx_strand_id
1 'polypeptide(L)'
;NHGTIEVENIDGNNNTNIKNGCYLKAGKLQFGTLVMGNTSEAICKELMGNGNDNNIVMEAQSILTCTGKANLFRTVTGPTQGTALLRIHTIDNTSGLAYSNSKVTNNIICEITDQTSNGKNQWEWSSFDWLTNKGLQQGATYCNPGKAEFILPADGDCIKEGYNSDEEPDDVEIRYAIYSYAFEDNYPKAGDYDFNDIVLNVTLPAAGNDVKELKYKIDLRAVGAVKQLGAGLRIRGIDKNNVEEVSFGAGAAQRTGSLNSGIFENASYETNGNELVIPLFGDAHYIYGYTGAQRPMLNTGNASTPLTDIYTLEVNVKLKNAISVPSVTDGLDFFIAYQGIGQKRTEIHLTHFNSATANGQLADNEVLEVIKAVNNTWALCVPDKFAYPTETTVITNAYSKFADWAHDQSSTTDWYKTVSSDKVIQY
;
A
#
# COMPACT_ATOMS: atom_id res chain seq x y z
N ASN A 1 -18.74 37.89 9.75
CA ASN A 1 -17.42 38.24 10.30
C ASN A 1 -16.60 38.89 9.20
N HIS A 2 -16.20 40.15 9.39
CA HIS A 2 -15.32 40.88 8.48
C HIS A 2 -14.01 41.30 9.16
N GLY A 3 -13.69 40.71 10.32
CA GLY A 3 -12.46 40.95 11.06
C GLY A 3 -11.99 39.64 11.68
N THR A 4 -11.43 39.71 12.88
CA THR A 4 -10.92 38.56 13.62
C THR A 4 -11.95 38.07 14.65
N ILE A 5 -12.28 36.77 14.62
CA ILE A 5 -12.97 36.08 15.71
C ILE A 5 -12.05 34.99 16.26
N GLU A 6 -11.76 35.03 17.56
CA GLU A 6 -11.11 33.94 18.28
C GLU A 6 -11.94 33.58 19.50
N VAL A 7 -12.41 32.33 19.57
CA VAL A 7 -13.28 31.85 20.65
C VAL A 7 -12.90 30.43 21.04
N GLU A 8 -13.26 30.02 22.25
CA GLU A 8 -13.03 28.65 22.69
C GLU A 8 -13.93 27.67 21.94
N ASN A 9 -15.24 27.95 21.89
CA ASN A 9 -16.22 27.11 21.19
C ASN A 9 -17.28 27.96 20.50
N ILE A 10 -17.79 27.46 19.38
CA ILE A 10 -19.04 27.91 18.75
C ILE A 10 -19.99 26.72 18.77
N ASP A 11 -20.92 26.72 19.73
CA ASP A 11 -21.92 25.66 19.92
C ASP A 11 -23.23 26.01 19.20
N GLY A 12 -23.19 26.02 17.87
CA GLY A 12 -24.35 26.31 17.03
C GLY A 12 -25.36 25.17 16.95
N ASN A 13 -26.58 25.49 16.50
CA ASN A 13 -27.62 24.54 16.09
C ASN A 13 -27.83 24.59 14.56
N ASN A 14 -28.77 23.81 14.00
CA ASN A 14 -29.05 23.81 12.55
C ASN A 14 -29.51 25.16 11.99
N ASN A 15 -29.91 26.10 12.85
CA ASN A 15 -30.30 27.46 12.46
C ASN A 15 -29.14 28.46 12.59
N THR A 16 -27.97 28.03 13.03
CA THR A 16 -26.78 28.88 13.17
C THR A 16 -26.10 29.04 11.82
N ASN A 17 -26.21 30.24 11.24
CA ASN A 17 -25.60 30.60 9.97
C ASN A 17 -24.39 31.51 10.20
N ILE A 18 -23.19 30.99 9.92
CA ILE A 18 -21.93 31.71 10.05
C ILE A 18 -21.46 32.13 8.67
N LYS A 19 -21.23 33.43 8.49
CA LYS A 19 -20.54 33.97 7.30
C LYS A 19 -19.19 34.51 7.73
N ASN A 20 -18.12 33.83 7.36
CA ASN A 20 -16.76 34.26 7.63
C ASN A 20 -16.15 34.84 6.35
N GLY A 21 -15.94 36.16 6.31
CA GLY A 21 -15.28 36.84 5.20
C GLY A 21 -13.89 37.35 5.56
N CYS A 22 -13.31 36.89 6.67
CA CYS A 22 -11.97 37.27 7.13
C CYS A 22 -11.41 36.11 7.99
N TYR A 23 -11.01 36.34 9.24
CA TYR A 23 -10.38 35.30 10.07
C TYR A 23 -11.29 34.79 11.21
N LEU A 24 -11.42 33.47 11.32
CA LEU A 24 -12.15 32.79 12.41
C LEU A 24 -11.30 31.67 13.01
N LYS A 25 -11.18 31.63 14.34
CA LYS A 25 -10.58 30.54 15.08
C LYS A 25 -11.48 30.08 16.22
N ALA A 26 -11.74 28.79 16.28
CA ALA A 26 -12.51 28.16 17.35
C ALA A 26 -11.83 26.87 17.82
N GLY A 27 -11.99 26.47 19.08
CA GLY A 27 -11.68 25.10 19.50
C GLY A 27 -12.67 24.13 18.87
N LYS A 28 -13.96 24.25 19.22
CA LYS A 28 -15.05 23.52 18.57
C LYS A 28 -15.86 24.42 17.67
N LEU A 29 -16.20 23.92 16.48
CA LEU A 29 -16.98 24.64 15.49
C LEU A 29 -18.21 23.81 15.08
N GLN A 30 -19.36 24.17 15.65
CA GLN A 30 -20.67 23.60 15.35
C GLN A 30 -21.59 24.67 14.76
N PHE A 31 -22.28 24.36 13.66
CA PHE A 31 -23.14 25.30 12.94
C PHE A 31 -24.17 24.54 12.08
N GLY A 32 -25.15 25.27 11.56
CA GLY A 32 -26.05 24.78 10.51
C GLY A 32 -25.57 25.15 9.10
N THR A 33 -25.00 26.34 8.91
CA THR A 33 -24.29 26.65 7.66
C THR A 33 -23.08 27.51 7.94
N LEU A 34 -21.96 27.16 7.30
CA LEU A 34 -20.76 27.98 7.25
C LEU A 34 -20.54 28.43 5.81
N VAL A 35 -20.45 29.74 5.60
CA VAL A 35 -20.03 30.34 4.34
C VAL A 35 -18.68 30.99 4.54
N MET A 36 -17.68 30.53 3.79
CA MET A 36 -16.35 31.09 3.71
C MET A 36 -16.30 32.03 2.50
N GLY A 37 -16.11 33.32 2.74
CA GLY A 37 -15.95 34.32 1.69
C GLY A 37 -14.58 34.26 1.04
N ASN A 38 -14.43 34.94 -0.10
CA ASN A 38 -13.13 35.08 -0.76
C ASN A 38 -12.06 35.62 0.20
N THR A 39 -10.83 35.11 0.10
CA THR A 39 -9.69 35.49 0.97
C THR A 39 -10.03 35.42 2.46
N SER A 40 -10.59 34.29 2.91
CA SER A 40 -10.94 34.06 4.32
C SER A 40 -10.32 32.78 4.88
N GLU A 41 -10.04 32.81 6.18
CA GLU A 41 -9.44 31.71 6.92
C GLU A 41 -10.33 31.33 8.10
N ALA A 42 -10.55 30.02 8.26
CA ALA A 42 -11.17 29.45 9.44
C ALA A 42 -10.33 28.29 9.98
N ILE A 43 -10.09 28.27 11.28
CA ILE A 43 -9.34 27.23 11.97
C ILE A 43 -10.19 26.66 13.10
N CYS A 44 -10.32 25.35 13.16
CA CYS A 44 -10.94 24.65 14.28
C CYS A 44 -10.14 23.42 14.71
N LYS A 45 -10.30 23.00 15.98
CA LYS A 45 -9.78 21.70 16.44
C LYS A 45 -10.78 20.59 16.14
N GLU A 46 -12.07 20.85 16.37
CA GLU A 46 -13.13 19.90 16.08
C GLU A 46 -14.21 20.58 15.23
N LEU A 47 -14.47 20.00 14.05
CA LEU A 47 -15.58 20.40 13.19
C LEU A 47 -16.76 19.46 13.45
N MET A 48 -17.71 19.92 14.25
CA MET A 48 -18.78 19.10 14.81
C MET A 48 -19.93 18.91 13.83
N GLY A 49 -20.59 17.76 13.88
CA GLY A 49 -21.84 17.48 13.16
C GLY A 49 -23.05 18.08 13.88
N ASN A 50 -24.13 18.38 13.13
CA ASN A 50 -25.36 18.94 13.70
C ASN A 50 -26.58 18.60 12.84
N GLY A 51 -27.12 17.40 13.02
CA GLY A 51 -28.24 16.92 12.20
C GLY A 51 -27.94 16.89 10.69
N ASN A 52 -28.96 17.11 9.87
CA ASN A 52 -28.90 16.92 8.41
C ASN A 52 -28.55 18.19 7.62
N ASP A 53 -28.54 19.38 8.25
CA ASP A 53 -28.39 20.69 7.60
C ASP A 53 -27.21 21.44 8.23
N ASN A 54 -25.99 20.97 7.94
CA ASN A 54 -24.70 21.47 8.48
C ASN A 54 -23.69 21.79 7.35
N ASN A 55 -24.20 22.39 6.25
CA ASN A 55 -23.45 22.58 5.01
C ASN A 55 -22.33 23.63 5.10
N ILE A 56 -21.32 23.45 4.26
CA ILE A 56 -20.20 24.38 4.10
C ILE A 56 -20.18 24.87 2.66
N VAL A 57 -20.08 26.17 2.46
CA VAL A 57 -19.90 26.80 1.15
C VAL A 57 -18.60 27.59 1.19
N MET A 58 -17.73 27.34 0.23
CA MET A 58 -16.42 27.97 0.14
C MET A 58 -16.30 28.75 -1.17
N GLU A 59 -16.02 30.04 -1.07
CA GLU A 59 -15.60 30.85 -2.21
C GLU A 59 -14.11 30.60 -2.54
N ALA A 60 -13.67 31.05 -3.72
CA ALA A 60 -12.27 30.93 -4.13
C ALA A 60 -11.33 31.61 -3.13
N GLN A 61 -10.10 31.11 -3.01
CA GLN A 61 -9.08 31.63 -2.10
C GLN A 61 -9.52 31.64 -0.63
N SER A 62 -10.39 30.71 -0.23
CA SER A 62 -10.72 30.48 1.17
C SER A 62 -10.10 29.18 1.68
N ILE A 63 -9.79 29.15 2.98
CA ILE A 63 -9.20 28.01 3.67
C ILE A 63 -9.97 27.67 4.94
N LEU A 64 -10.35 26.40 5.09
CA LEU A 64 -10.89 25.86 6.34
C LEU A 64 -9.97 24.75 6.83
N THR A 65 -9.37 24.94 8.01
CA THR A 65 -8.46 23.99 8.64
C THR A 65 -9.10 23.37 9.87
N CYS A 66 -9.22 22.05 9.91
CA CYS A 66 -9.60 21.28 11.08
C CYS A 66 -8.40 20.45 11.57
N THR A 67 -7.78 20.86 12.68
CA THR A 67 -6.54 20.25 13.21
C THR A 67 -6.76 18.95 13.99
N GLY A 68 -8.00 18.62 14.32
CA GLY A 68 -8.40 17.36 14.94
C GLY A 68 -9.40 16.61 14.08
N LYS A 69 -10.60 16.35 14.62
CA LYS A 69 -11.63 15.54 13.95
C LYS A 69 -12.64 16.40 13.21
N ALA A 70 -12.87 16.08 11.94
CA ALA A 70 -13.87 16.72 11.11
C ALA A 70 -15.02 15.79 10.75
N ASN A 71 -16.23 16.13 11.18
CA ASN A 71 -17.43 15.43 10.76
C ASN A 71 -17.82 15.86 9.35
N LEU A 72 -17.65 14.97 8.36
CA LEU A 72 -18.05 15.21 6.96
C LEU A 72 -19.41 14.61 6.59
N PHE A 73 -20.28 14.37 7.58
CA PHE A 73 -21.68 14.02 7.33
C PHE A 73 -22.46 15.30 6.94
N ARG A 74 -22.13 15.87 5.78
CA ARG A 74 -22.62 17.16 5.26
C ARG A 74 -22.33 17.34 3.77
N THR A 75 -22.83 18.41 3.17
CA THR A 75 -22.35 18.88 1.86
C THR A 75 -21.32 19.99 2.05
N VAL A 76 -20.16 19.85 1.39
CA VAL A 76 -19.16 20.92 1.25
C VAL A 76 -19.12 21.32 -0.23
N THR A 77 -19.45 22.58 -0.52
CA THR A 77 -19.54 23.08 -1.89
C THR A 77 -18.45 24.11 -2.14
N GLY A 78 -17.59 23.83 -3.11
CA GLY A 78 -16.53 24.71 -3.56
C GLY A 78 -16.97 25.73 -4.61
N PRO A 79 -16.06 26.61 -5.01
CA PRO A 79 -16.30 27.58 -6.06
C PRO A 79 -16.31 26.91 -7.44
N THR A 80 -17.00 27.52 -8.41
CA THR A 80 -16.99 27.08 -9.81
C THR A 80 -15.82 27.65 -10.62
N GLN A 81 -15.15 28.68 -10.09
CA GLN A 81 -13.94 29.30 -10.66
C GLN A 81 -12.96 29.59 -9.53
N GLY A 82 -11.66 29.38 -9.77
CA GLY A 82 -10.67 29.37 -8.70
C GLY A 82 -10.80 28.14 -7.80
N THR A 83 -10.02 28.09 -6.72
CA THR A 83 -9.91 26.93 -5.83
C THR A 83 -10.14 27.34 -4.39
N ALA A 84 -10.67 26.45 -3.55
CA ALA A 84 -10.72 26.57 -2.11
C ALA A 84 -10.04 25.37 -1.44
N LEU A 85 -9.50 25.55 -0.24
CA LEU A 85 -8.72 24.52 0.45
C LEU A 85 -9.40 24.07 1.74
N LEU A 86 -9.72 22.79 1.82
CA LEU A 86 -10.24 22.13 3.02
C LEU A 86 -9.15 21.24 3.62
N ARG A 87 -8.57 21.65 4.75
CA ARG A 87 -7.51 20.91 5.45
C ARG A 87 -8.10 20.17 6.64
N ILE A 88 -7.89 18.86 6.71
CA ILE A 88 -8.45 18.01 7.76
C ILE A 88 -7.37 17.07 8.26
N HIS A 89 -7.17 17.04 9.58
CA HIS A 89 -6.31 16.05 10.17
C HIS A 89 -6.95 14.66 10.09
N THR A 90 -8.07 14.43 10.78
CA THR A 90 -8.79 13.15 10.74
C THR A 90 -10.25 13.38 10.35
N ILE A 91 -10.77 12.58 9.41
CA ILE A 91 -12.21 12.55 9.12
C ILE A 91 -12.88 11.69 10.20
N ASP A 92 -13.84 12.26 10.92
CA ASP A 92 -14.47 11.59 12.04
C ASP A 92 -15.18 10.30 11.59
N ASN A 93 -15.03 9.22 12.37
CA ASN A 93 -15.61 7.92 12.07
C ASN A 93 -17.09 7.90 12.45
N THR A 94 -17.91 8.49 11.58
CA THR A 94 -19.35 8.61 11.79
C THR A 94 -20.05 7.39 11.21
N SER A 95 -20.76 6.64 12.05
CA SER A 95 -21.57 5.49 11.61
C SER A 95 -22.50 5.89 10.47
N GLY A 96 -22.43 5.17 9.35
CA GLY A 96 -23.26 5.42 8.17
C GLY A 96 -22.70 6.43 7.16
N LEU A 97 -21.54 7.07 7.41
CA LEU A 97 -20.93 8.01 6.47
C LEU A 97 -20.73 7.38 5.07
N ALA A 98 -20.23 6.14 5.02
CA ALA A 98 -20.07 5.35 3.79
C ALA A 98 -21.35 5.25 2.94
N TYR A 99 -22.52 5.23 3.59
CA TYR A 99 -23.84 5.11 2.95
C TYR A 99 -24.56 6.46 2.78
N SER A 100 -24.03 7.52 3.36
CA SER A 100 -24.65 8.85 3.31
C SER A 100 -24.60 9.48 1.91
N ASN A 101 -25.43 10.50 1.68
CA ASN A 101 -25.38 11.36 0.48
C ASN A 101 -24.44 12.57 0.65
N SER A 102 -23.62 12.56 1.71
CA SER A 102 -22.62 13.58 1.98
C SER A 102 -21.61 13.63 0.83
N LYS A 103 -21.07 14.82 0.57
CA LYS A 103 -20.17 15.05 -0.56
C LYS A 103 -19.36 16.33 -0.42
N VAL A 104 -18.22 16.35 -1.08
CA VAL A 104 -17.42 17.54 -1.37
C VAL A 104 -17.44 17.75 -2.87
N THR A 105 -17.86 18.93 -3.32
CA THR A 105 -18.10 19.22 -4.75
C THR A 105 -17.38 20.47 -5.23
N ASN A 106 -17.20 20.58 -6.55
CA ASN A 106 -16.55 21.71 -7.24
C ASN A 106 -15.06 21.83 -6.88
N ASN A 107 -14.45 22.99 -7.11
CA ASN A 107 -13.00 23.20 -7.01
C ASN A 107 -12.53 23.32 -5.55
N ILE A 108 -12.71 22.25 -4.78
CA ILE A 108 -12.10 22.07 -3.46
C ILE A 108 -10.96 21.07 -3.59
N ILE A 109 -9.82 21.42 -2.98
CA ILE A 109 -8.77 20.46 -2.68
C ILE A 109 -8.91 20.07 -1.21
N CYS A 110 -9.07 18.79 -0.95
CA CYS A 110 -9.04 18.22 0.40
C CYS A 110 -7.62 17.81 0.78
N GLU A 111 -6.97 18.57 1.66
CA GLU A 111 -5.69 18.17 2.24
C GLU A 111 -5.96 17.30 3.48
N ILE A 112 -5.70 16.00 3.40
CA ILE A 112 -6.03 15.05 4.48
C ILE A 112 -4.76 14.49 5.11
N THR A 113 -4.60 14.62 6.44
CA THR A 113 -3.45 14.03 7.15
C THR A 113 -3.63 12.53 7.39
N ASP A 114 -4.71 12.11 8.06
CA ASP A 114 -5.01 10.71 8.33
C ASP A 114 -5.71 10.08 7.13
N GLN A 115 -4.92 9.37 6.34
CA GLN A 115 -5.35 8.66 5.15
C GLN A 115 -5.45 7.14 5.37
N THR A 116 -5.75 6.71 6.60
CA THR A 116 -5.92 5.29 6.94
C THR A 116 -7.04 4.67 6.10
N SER A 117 -6.71 3.60 5.37
CA SER A 117 -7.63 2.82 4.52
C SER A 117 -7.86 1.44 5.13
N ASN A 118 -9.11 0.97 5.17
CA ASN A 118 -9.49 -0.29 5.81
C ASN A 118 -10.02 -1.35 4.82
N GLY A 119 -10.36 -0.99 3.58
CA GLY A 119 -10.78 -1.99 2.59
C GLY A 119 -11.38 -1.42 1.32
N LYS A 120 -11.56 -2.29 0.31
CA LYS A 120 -12.14 -1.91 -1.00
C LYS A 120 -13.67 -1.92 -1.00
N ASN A 121 -14.30 -2.72 -0.14
CA ASN A 121 -15.76 -2.84 -0.10
C ASN A 121 -16.41 -1.76 0.77
N GLN A 122 -17.57 -1.27 0.38
CA GLN A 122 -18.26 -0.15 1.05
C GLN A 122 -18.51 -0.37 2.54
N TRP A 123 -18.76 -1.61 2.99
CA TRP A 123 -18.98 -1.93 4.41
C TRP A 123 -17.69 -2.00 5.24
N GLU A 124 -16.52 -2.05 4.60
CA GLU A 124 -15.19 -2.02 5.21
C GLU A 124 -14.54 -0.63 5.15
N TRP A 125 -15.12 0.31 4.38
CA TRP A 125 -14.55 1.63 4.16
C TRP A 125 -14.28 2.38 5.46
N SER A 126 -13.05 2.86 5.60
CA SER A 126 -12.73 3.93 6.53
C SER A 126 -13.41 5.24 6.09
N SER A 127 -13.38 6.26 6.94
CA SER A 127 -13.84 7.60 6.54
C SER A 127 -13.01 8.18 5.38
N PHE A 128 -11.73 7.81 5.27
CA PHE A 128 -10.89 8.19 4.14
C PHE A 128 -11.27 7.43 2.86
N ASP A 129 -11.52 6.11 2.95
CA ASP A 129 -12.02 5.32 1.82
C ASP A 129 -13.34 5.86 1.28
N TRP A 130 -14.24 6.30 2.16
CA TRP A 130 -15.46 6.98 1.73
C TRP A 130 -15.16 8.26 0.94
N LEU A 131 -14.23 9.11 1.43
CA LEU A 131 -13.91 10.37 0.78
C LEU A 131 -13.42 10.12 -0.64
N THR A 132 -12.46 9.21 -0.82
CA THR A 132 -11.81 8.93 -2.10
C THR A 132 -12.70 8.16 -3.07
N ASN A 133 -13.49 7.19 -2.58
CA ASN A 133 -14.33 6.36 -3.44
C ASN A 133 -15.72 6.98 -3.76
N LYS A 134 -16.21 7.92 -2.95
CA LYS A 134 -17.59 8.44 -3.07
C LYS A 134 -17.77 9.91 -2.72
N GLY A 135 -17.05 10.40 -1.70
CA GLY A 135 -17.26 11.74 -1.13
C GLY A 135 -16.87 12.86 -2.07
N LEU A 136 -15.75 12.72 -2.79
CA LEU A 136 -15.28 13.70 -3.78
C LEU A 136 -16.07 13.60 -5.08
N GLN A 137 -16.64 14.71 -5.53
CA GLN A 137 -17.50 14.78 -6.71
C GLN A 137 -17.27 16.09 -7.48
N GLN A 138 -17.67 16.13 -8.75
CA GLN A 138 -17.75 17.37 -9.55
C GLN A 138 -16.46 18.22 -9.54
N GLY A 139 -15.28 17.58 -9.62
CA GLY A 139 -13.98 18.28 -9.69
C GLY A 139 -13.28 18.47 -8.35
N ALA A 140 -13.87 18.06 -7.23
CA ALA A 140 -13.17 18.03 -5.94
C ALA A 140 -12.05 16.98 -5.97
N THR A 141 -10.90 17.32 -5.41
CA THR A 141 -9.72 16.46 -5.34
C THR A 141 -9.22 16.34 -3.91
N TYR A 142 -8.20 15.51 -3.69
CA TYR A 142 -7.50 15.45 -2.41
C TYR A 142 -5.98 15.38 -2.62
N CYS A 143 -5.22 15.71 -1.59
CA CYS A 143 -3.76 15.66 -1.59
C CYS A 143 -3.22 15.32 -0.19
N ASN A 144 -1.93 15.03 -0.13
CA ASN A 144 -1.18 14.91 1.12
C ASN A 144 -0.99 16.28 1.79
N PRO A 145 -0.71 16.31 3.12
CA PRO A 145 -0.40 17.53 3.85
C PRO A 145 0.68 18.38 3.18
N GLY A 146 0.39 19.65 2.92
CA GLY A 146 1.30 20.58 2.27
C GLY A 146 1.32 20.51 0.75
N LYS A 147 0.59 19.59 0.09
CA LYS A 147 0.68 19.36 -1.37
C LYS A 147 -0.47 19.91 -2.20
N ALA A 148 -1.32 20.75 -1.64
CA ALA A 148 -2.43 21.30 -2.41
C ALA A 148 -1.89 22.27 -3.46
N GLU A 149 -2.29 22.10 -4.72
CA GLU A 149 -2.05 23.08 -5.79
C GLU A 149 -2.91 24.33 -5.56
N PHE A 150 -2.52 25.09 -4.54
CA PHE A 150 -3.25 26.21 -3.97
C PHE A 150 -2.24 27.17 -3.38
N ILE A 151 -2.44 28.47 -3.64
CA ILE A 151 -1.63 29.54 -3.08
C ILE A 151 -2.60 30.54 -2.44
N LEU A 152 -2.37 30.82 -1.17
CA LEU A 152 -3.10 31.81 -0.40
C LEU A 152 -2.09 32.67 0.36
N PRO A 153 -1.72 33.85 -0.16
CA PRO A 153 -0.76 34.72 0.51
C PRO A 153 -1.29 35.18 1.87
N ALA A 154 -0.41 35.22 2.88
CA ALA A 154 -0.72 35.89 4.13
C ALA A 154 -0.91 37.40 3.89
N ASP A 155 -1.95 37.97 4.49
CA ASP A 155 -2.19 39.42 4.50
C ASP A 155 -2.01 40.03 5.92
N GLY A 156 -1.82 39.17 6.93
CA GLY A 156 -1.63 39.55 8.33
C GLY A 156 -2.94 39.87 9.07
N ASP A 157 -4.08 39.98 8.36
CA ASP A 157 -5.38 40.30 8.93
C ASP A 157 -6.38 39.15 8.77
N CYS A 158 -6.84 38.89 7.55
CA CYS A 158 -7.80 37.84 7.26
C CYS A 158 -7.16 36.48 7.06
N ILE A 159 -5.91 36.47 6.59
CA ILE A 159 -5.08 35.29 6.39
C ILE A 159 -3.80 35.48 7.23
N LYS A 160 -3.68 34.74 8.34
CA LYS A 160 -2.58 34.95 9.30
C LYS A 160 -1.26 34.40 8.82
N GLU A 161 -1.22 33.12 8.45
CA GLU A 161 0.00 32.43 8.03
C GLU A 161 0.10 32.24 6.53
N GLY A 162 -1.05 32.22 5.84
CA GLY A 162 -1.12 31.88 4.42
C GLY A 162 -0.95 30.39 4.17
N TYR A 163 -0.92 30.03 2.89
CA TYR A 163 -0.66 28.68 2.42
C TYR A 163 0.11 28.75 1.12
N ASN A 164 1.16 27.95 1.01
CA ASN A 164 1.83 27.63 -0.23
C ASN A 164 2.04 26.12 -0.27
N SER A 165 1.93 25.54 -1.47
CA SER A 165 2.33 24.15 -1.68
C SER A 165 3.80 23.98 -1.32
N ASP A 166 4.10 22.92 -0.60
CA ASP A 166 5.45 22.42 -0.41
C ASP A 166 5.91 21.75 -1.70
N GLU A 167 6.92 22.35 -2.35
CA GLU A 167 7.50 21.89 -3.63
C GLU A 167 8.42 20.68 -3.46
N GLU A 168 8.79 20.31 -2.23
CA GLU A 168 9.54 19.08 -1.99
C GLU A 168 8.67 17.85 -2.35
N PRO A 169 9.21 16.77 -2.89
CA PRO A 169 8.46 15.52 -3.04
C PRO A 169 7.99 15.00 -1.67
N ASP A 170 6.85 14.33 -1.59
CA ASP A 170 6.41 13.67 -0.35
C ASP A 170 7.48 12.67 0.14
N ASP A 171 7.75 12.67 1.45
CA ASP A 171 8.38 11.52 2.10
C ASP A 171 7.46 10.30 1.97
N VAL A 172 8.02 9.14 1.63
CA VAL A 172 7.25 7.89 1.54
C VAL A 172 6.78 7.49 2.94
N GLU A 173 5.49 7.69 3.21
CA GLU A 173 4.84 7.14 4.39
C GLU A 173 4.48 5.66 4.13
N ILE A 174 4.98 4.75 4.97
CA ILE A 174 4.69 3.31 4.87
C ILE A 174 3.23 3.09 5.28
N ARG A 175 2.29 2.99 4.33
CA ARG A 175 0.91 2.55 4.63
C ARG A 175 0.87 1.03 4.51
N TYR A 176 0.54 0.36 5.62
CA TYR A 176 0.65 -1.08 5.88
C TYR A 176 -0.30 -1.96 5.03
N ALA A 177 -0.24 -1.88 3.71
CA ALA A 177 -0.75 -2.97 2.88
C ALA A 177 0.27 -4.11 2.91
N ILE A 178 -0.11 -5.22 3.55
CA ILE A 178 0.71 -6.42 3.60
C ILE A 178 0.19 -7.38 2.53
N TYR A 179 1.10 -7.82 1.65
CA TYR A 179 0.85 -8.91 0.70
C TYR A 179 1.75 -10.07 1.04
N SER A 180 1.23 -11.29 0.92
CA SER A 180 2.03 -12.50 1.08
C SER A 180 2.29 -13.15 -0.27
N TYR A 181 3.55 -13.41 -0.58
CA TYR A 181 3.97 -14.18 -1.74
C TYR A 181 4.39 -15.57 -1.27
N ALA A 182 3.71 -16.59 -1.78
CA ALA A 182 3.86 -17.97 -1.37
C ALA A 182 4.21 -18.83 -2.58
N PHE A 183 5.23 -19.68 -2.47
CA PHE A 183 5.81 -20.39 -3.61
C PHE A 183 5.90 -21.89 -3.38
N GLU A 184 5.99 -22.62 -4.49
CA GLU A 184 6.32 -24.04 -4.60
C GLU A 184 7.69 -24.22 -5.28
N ASP A 185 8.50 -25.20 -4.88
CA ASP A 185 9.90 -25.34 -5.28
C ASP A 185 10.14 -26.35 -6.43
N ASN A 186 9.15 -27.21 -6.69
CA ASN A 186 9.29 -28.37 -7.56
C ASN A 186 9.02 -28.06 -9.04
N TYR A 187 8.85 -26.78 -9.39
CA TYR A 187 8.69 -26.32 -10.76
C TYR A 187 9.75 -26.93 -11.70
N PRO A 188 9.39 -27.35 -12.93
CA PRO A 188 8.05 -27.33 -13.54
C PRO A 188 7.18 -28.55 -13.21
N LYS A 189 7.57 -29.39 -12.26
CA LYS A 189 6.80 -30.57 -11.85
C LYS A 189 5.81 -30.19 -10.75
N ALA A 190 4.71 -30.95 -10.68
CA ALA A 190 3.77 -30.85 -9.58
C ALA A 190 4.47 -31.13 -8.25
N GLY A 191 4.27 -30.26 -7.27
CA GLY A 191 4.64 -30.45 -5.87
C GLY A 191 3.48 -31.02 -5.05
N ASP A 192 3.52 -30.79 -3.75
CA ASP A 192 2.45 -31.08 -2.80
C ASP A 192 1.49 -29.90 -2.60
N TYR A 193 1.75 -28.74 -3.21
CA TYR A 193 0.82 -27.61 -3.28
C TYR A 193 0.36 -27.11 -1.91
N ASP A 194 1.25 -27.14 -0.92
CA ASP A 194 1.03 -26.52 0.38
C ASP A 194 1.43 -25.03 0.40
N PHE A 195 2.13 -24.56 -0.65
CA PHE A 195 2.60 -23.19 -0.87
C PHE A 195 3.38 -22.62 0.31
N ASN A 196 4.21 -23.43 0.97
CA ASN A 196 5.04 -22.98 2.07
C ASN A 196 6.55 -23.10 1.83
N ASP A 197 6.98 -23.56 0.65
CA ASP A 197 8.40 -23.73 0.30
C ASP A 197 9.20 -22.45 0.48
N ILE A 198 8.61 -21.31 0.09
CA ILE A 198 9.01 -19.97 0.50
C ILE A 198 7.75 -19.14 0.72
N VAL A 199 7.66 -18.46 1.86
CA VAL A 199 6.61 -17.47 2.14
C VAL A 199 7.24 -16.14 2.51
N LEU A 200 6.88 -15.09 1.78
CA LEU A 200 7.34 -13.72 2.00
C LEU A 200 6.16 -12.84 2.37
N ASN A 201 6.23 -12.11 3.48
CA ASN A 201 5.31 -11.00 3.71
C ASN A 201 5.97 -9.70 3.31
N VAL A 202 5.32 -8.96 2.43
CA VAL A 202 5.82 -7.71 1.88
C VAL A 202 4.93 -6.58 2.37
N THR A 203 5.53 -5.65 3.11
CA THR A 203 4.91 -4.35 3.39
C THR A 203 5.29 -3.41 2.25
N LEU A 204 4.28 -2.88 1.59
CA LEU A 204 4.45 -2.03 0.40
C LEU A 204 4.57 -0.55 0.77
N PRO A 205 5.26 0.25 -0.06
CA PRO A 205 5.12 1.69 -0.01
C PRO A 205 3.71 2.07 -0.48
N ALA A 206 3.18 3.17 0.05
CA ALA A 206 1.91 3.69 -0.41
C ALA A 206 1.98 5.22 -0.45
N ALA A 207 1.56 5.78 -1.58
CA ALA A 207 1.53 7.21 -1.78
C ALA A 207 0.27 7.58 -2.56
N GLY A 208 -0.27 8.77 -2.28
CA GLY A 208 -1.36 9.35 -3.07
C GLY A 208 -0.91 9.95 -4.40
N ASN A 209 0.41 10.12 -4.59
CA ASN A 209 1.05 10.78 -5.72
C ASN A 209 2.36 10.05 -6.11
N ASP A 210 3.06 10.58 -7.12
CA ASP A 210 4.37 10.08 -7.54
C ASP A 210 5.45 10.26 -6.46
N VAL A 211 6.38 9.29 -6.39
CA VAL A 211 7.44 9.21 -5.36
C VAL A 211 8.82 9.11 -6.00
N LYS A 212 9.85 9.64 -5.32
CA LYS A 212 11.27 9.45 -5.67
C LYS A 212 11.96 8.35 -4.87
N GLU A 213 11.26 7.75 -3.92
CA GLU A 213 11.76 6.65 -3.10
C GLU A 213 10.72 5.54 -3.05
N LEU A 214 11.16 4.29 -3.00
CA LEU A 214 10.31 3.13 -2.73
C LEU A 214 10.94 2.35 -1.57
N LYS A 215 10.14 2.06 -0.54
CA LYS A 215 10.58 1.30 0.63
C LYS A 215 9.76 0.02 0.75
N TYR A 216 10.43 -1.12 0.69
CA TYR A 216 9.83 -2.42 0.89
C TYR A 216 10.40 -3.06 2.15
N LYS A 217 9.53 -3.65 2.95
CA LYS A 217 9.92 -4.51 4.07
C LYS A 217 9.46 -5.93 3.77
N ILE A 218 10.41 -6.86 3.68
CA ILE A 218 10.17 -8.26 3.32
C ILE A 218 10.51 -9.15 4.50
N ASP A 219 9.52 -9.84 5.04
CA ASP A 219 9.71 -10.87 6.06
C ASP A 219 9.75 -12.26 5.42
N LEU A 220 10.82 -13.04 5.61
CA LEU A 220 10.89 -14.43 5.17
C LEU A 220 10.21 -15.32 6.23
N ARG A 221 8.96 -15.69 6.03
CA ARG A 221 8.12 -16.36 7.03
C ARG A 221 8.31 -17.87 7.10
N ALA A 222 8.59 -18.51 5.98
CA ALA A 222 8.75 -19.96 5.91
C ALA A 222 9.79 -20.36 4.86
N VAL A 223 10.43 -21.50 5.11
CA VAL A 223 11.28 -22.23 4.16
C VAL A 223 10.90 -23.71 4.22
N GLY A 224 9.84 -24.11 3.51
CA GLY A 224 9.35 -25.50 3.42
C GLY A 224 10.16 -26.42 2.52
N ALA A 225 11.14 -25.88 1.79
CA ALA A 225 11.96 -26.68 0.89
C ALA A 225 13.25 -27.18 1.56
N VAL A 226 13.70 -28.39 1.21
CA VAL A 226 15.09 -28.85 1.48
C VAL A 226 16.08 -28.43 0.38
N LYS A 227 15.57 -27.79 -0.68
CA LYS A 227 16.33 -27.31 -1.84
C LYS A 227 16.97 -25.95 -1.54
N GLN A 228 18.11 -25.65 -2.17
CA GLN A 228 18.68 -24.30 -2.11
C GLN A 228 17.84 -23.36 -3.00
N LEU A 229 17.11 -22.45 -2.37
CA LEU A 229 16.28 -21.45 -3.00
C LEU A 229 16.79 -20.06 -2.66
N GLY A 230 16.86 -19.19 -3.67
CA GLY A 230 17.01 -17.74 -3.51
C GLY A 230 15.71 -17.03 -3.90
N ALA A 231 15.60 -15.75 -3.54
CA ALA A 231 14.49 -14.90 -3.98
C ALA A 231 14.99 -13.57 -4.54
N GLY A 232 14.24 -13.06 -5.52
CA GLY A 232 14.47 -11.78 -6.17
C GLY A 232 13.18 -10.96 -6.29
N LEU A 233 13.34 -9.65 -6.49
CA LEU A 233 12.28 -8.73 -6.83
C LEU A 233 12.59 -8.07 -8.16
N ARG A 234 11.78 -8.34 -9.19
CA ARG A 234 11.75 -7.55 -10.42
C ARG A 234 10.67 -6.47 -10.31
N ILE A 235 11.06 -5.20 -10.47
CA ILE A 235 10.11 -4.07 -10.48
C ILE A 235 9.88 -3.62 -11.92
N ARG A 236 8.67 -3.84 -12.43
CA ARG A 236 8.29 -3.42 -13.78
C ARG A 236 7.99 -1.93 -13.84
N GLY A 237 8.26 -1.33 -15.00
CA GLY A 237 8.05 0.10 -15.23
C GLY A 237 9.17 0.99 -14.70
N ILE A 238 10.22 0.42 -14.08
CA ILE A 238 11.41 1.16 -13.67
C ILE A 238 12.59 0.80 -14.58
N ASP A 239 13.04 1.78 -15.36
CA ASP A 239 14.31 1.71 -16.08
C ASP A 239 15.48 1.87 -15.09
N LYS A 240 16.49 1.00 -15.17
CA LYS A 240 17.71 1.10 -14.34
C LYS A 240 18.37 2.47 -14.41
N ASN A 241 18.27 3.19 -15.54
CA ASN A 241 18.81 4.54 -15.68
C ASN A 241 18.13 5.56 -14.76
N ASN A 242 16.88 5.32 -14.36
CA ASN A 242 16.17 6.15 -13.39
C ASN A 242 16.54 5.83 -11.93
N VAL A 243 17.25 4.73 -11.68
CA VAL A 243 17.70 4.35 -10.33
C VAL A 243 18.93 5.18 -9.97
N GLU A 244 18.84 5.90 -8.86
CA GLU A 244 19.97 6.59 -8.24
C GLU A 244 20.73 5.64 -7.32
N GLU A 245 20.01 4.91 -6.47
CA GLU A 245 20.59 4.00 -5.47
C GLU A 245 19.60 2.89 -5.11
N VAL A 246 20.13 1.69 -4.82
CA VAL A 246 19.41 0.66 -4.06
C VAL A 246 20.22 0.35 -2.82
N SER A 247 19.64 0.60 -1.66
CA SER A 247 20.26 0.38 -0.36
C SER A 247 19.40 -0.54 0.51
N PHE A 248 20.02 -1.12 1.54
CA PHE A 248 19.40 -2.13 2.39
C PHE A 248 19.53 -1.74 3.86
N GLY A 249 18.44 -1.87 4.61
CA GLY A 249 18.37 -1.62 6.04
C GLY A 249 18.53 -2.90 6.85
N ALA A 250 17.54 -3.21 7.68
CA ALA A 250 17.49 -4.48 8.41
C ALA A 250 17.76 -5.68 7.47
N GLY A 251 18.51 -6.68 7.97
CA GLY A 251 18.78 -7.92 7.23
C GLY A 251 19.86 -7.84 6.14
N ALA A 252 20.48 -6.67 5.91
CA ALA A 252 21.47 -6.47 4.84
C ALA A 252 22.70 -7.38 4.94
N ALA A 253 23.20 -7.66 6.15
CA ALA A 253 24.38 -8.50 6.36
C ALA A 253 24.11 -9.97 5.98
N GLN A 254 22.99 -10.54 6.45
CA GLN A 254 22.56 -11.90 6.11
C GLN A 254 22.29 -12.03 4.61
N ARG A 255 21.61 -11.02 4.02
CA ARG A 255 21.41 -10.94 2.57
C ARG A 255 22.74 -11.08 1.83
N THR A 256 23.71 -10.21 2.11
CA THR A 256 25.01 -10.20 1.41
C THR A 256 25.74 -11.54 1.55
N GLY A 257 25.68 -12.15 2.74
CA GLY A 257 26.26 -13.49 2.94
C GLY A 257 25.58 -14.59 2.12
N SER A 258 24.25 -14.53 2.00
CA SER A 258 23.44 -15.52 1.27
C SER A 258 23.69 -15.49 -0.25
N LEU A 259 24.11 -14.36 -0.81
CA LEU A 259 24.34 -14.19 -2.26
C LEU A 259 25.59 -14.93 -2.76
N ASN A 260 26.44 -15.44 -1.87
CA ASN A 260 27.55 -16.32 -2.24
C ASN A 260 27.09 -17.70 -2.75
N SER A 261 25.79 -17.99 -2.74
CA SER A 261 25.23 -19.20 -3.36
C SER A 261 25.45 -19.28 -4.86
N GLY A 262 25.62 -18.13 -5.53
CA GLY A 262 25.75 -18.04 -6.98
C GLY A 262 24.42 -18.04 -7.75
N ILE A 263 23.26 -18.12 -7.06
CA ILE A 263 21.94 -18.03 -7.71
C ILE A 263 21.70 -16.61 -8.24
N PHE A 264 22.12 -15.59 -7.50
CA PHE A 264 22.01 -14.18 -7.88
C PHE A 264 23.37 -13.49 -7.85
N GLU A 265 23.50 -12.39 -8.59
CA GLU A 265 24.66 -11.51 -8.49
C GLU A 265 24.80 -10.96 -7.05
N ASN A 266 26.02 -10.95 -6.51
CA ASN A 266 26.30 -10.31 -5.22
C ASN A 266 26.44 -8.80 -5.39
N ALA A 267 25.32 -8.14 -5.73
CA ALA A 267 25.19 -6.72 -6.01
C ALA A 267 23.86 -6.19 -5.46
N SER A 268 23.67 -4.86 -5.43
CA SER A 268 22.39 -4.26 -5.00
C SER A 268 21.26 -4.53 -5.97
N TYR A 269 21.55 -4.65 -7.26
CA TYR A 269 20.65 -5.12 -8.30
C TYR A 269 21.47 -5.76 -9.42
N GLU A 270 20.84 -6.64 -10.22
CA GLU A 270 21.55 -7.36 -11.28
C GLU A 270 21.96 -6.44 -12.42
N THR A 271 23.13 -6.69 -13.01
CA THR A 271 23.71 -5.85 -14.05
C THR A 271 23.14 -6.14 -15.44
N ASN A 272 22.84 -7.41 -15.73
CA ASN A 272 22.33 -7.82 -17.03
C ASN A 272 20.86 -7.40 -17.27
N GLY A 273 20.54 -7.07 -18.52
CA GLY A 273 19.21 -6.60 -18.93
C GLY A 273 18.89 -5.16 -18.49
N ASN A 274 17.72 -4.65 -18.91
CA ASN A 274 17.28 -3.28 -18.61
C ASN A 274 16.31 -3.19 -17.42
N GLU A 275 15.75 -4.32 -16.99
CA GLU A 275 14.77 -4.39 -15.89
C GLU A 275 15.46 -4.27 -14.52
N LEU A 276 14.88 -3.52 -13.58
CA LEU A 276 15.37 -3.50 -12.21
C LEU A 276 15.07 -4.82 -11.50
N VAL A 277 16.12 -5.63 -11.29
CA VAL A 277 16.04 -6.91 -10.56
C VAL A 277 16.92 -6.81 -9.31
N ILE A 278 16.30 -6.87 -8.14
CA ILE A 278 16.96 -6.74 -6.84
C ILE A 278 17.05 -8.13 -6.20
N PRO A 279 18.26 -8.70 -6.01
CA PRO A 279 18.42 -9.91 -5.20
C PRO A 279 17.99 -9.65 -3.77
N LEU A 280 17.06 -10.44 -3.24
CA LEU A 280 16.61 -10.36 -1.85
C LEU A 280 17.46 -11.25 -0.96
N PHE A 281 17.69 -12.49 -1.40
CA PHE A 281 18.65 -13.42 -0.80
C PHE A 281 19.01 -14.52 -1.80
N GLY A 282 20.24 -15.03 -1.71
CA GLY A 282 20.72 -16.11 -2.57
C GLY A 282 20.47 -17.50 -2.03
N ASP A 283 20.17 -17.62 -0.74
CA ASP A 283 19.98 -18.90 -0.03
C ASP A 283 19.12 -18.68 1.22
N ALA A 284 17.86 -19.10 1.16
CA ALA A 284 16.89 -18.93 2.23
C ALA A 284 17.30 -19.60 3.56
N HIS A 285 18.03 -20.71 3.50
CA HIS A 285 18.51 -21.39 4.69
C HIS A 285 19.72 -20.67 5.31
N TYR A 286 20.58 -20.08 4.47
CA TYR A 286 21.70 -19.26 4.94
C TYR A 286 21.22 -18.05 5.75
N ILE A 287 20.08 -17.45 5.36
CA ILE A 287 19.45 -16.36 6.11
C ILE A 287 19.22 -16.73 7.57
N TYR A 288 18.89 -17.99 7.84
CA TYR A 288 18.69 -18.54 9.18
C TYR A 288 19.92 -19.26 9.77
N GLY A 289 21.10 -19.07 9.17
CA GLY A 289 22.37 -19.55 9.68
C GLY A 289 22.73 -20.99 9.30
N TYR A 290 21.93 -21.67 8.47
CA TYR A 290 22.24 -23.01 7.97
C TYR A 290 23.15 -22.93 6.75
N THR A 291 24.21 -23.73 6.74
CA THR A 291 25.24 -23.69 5.67
C THR A 291 25.56 -25.08 5.15
N GLY A 292 26.19 -25.14 3.97
CA GLY A 292 26.58 -26.40 3.35
C GLY A 292 25.37 -27.28 3.00
N ALA A 293 25.37 -28.51 3.50
CA ALA A 293 24.31 -29.49 3.23
C ALA A 293 23.11 -29.41 4.20
N GLN A 294 23.15 -28.52 5.21
CA GLN A 294 22.05 -28.36 6.17
C GLN A 294 20.89 -27.59 5.52
N ARG A 295 19.80 -28.30 5.23
CA ARG A 295 18.60 -27.73 4.62
C ARG A 295 17.32 -28.24 5.33
N PRO A 296 17.15 -27.95 6.63
CA PRO A 296 15.92 -28.33 7.32
C PRO A 296 14.77 -27.43 6.89
N MET A 297 13.56 -27.98 6.88
CA MET A 297 12.33 -27.20 6.75
C MET A 297 12.18 -26.27 7.95
N LEU A 298 11.80 -25.00 7.70
CA LEU A 298 11.71 -23.94 8.69
C LEU A 298 10.31 -23.34 8.73
N ASN A 299 9.71 -23.35 9.92
CA ASN A 299 8.45 -22.70 10.25
C ASN A 299 7.23 -23.15 9.42
N THR A 300 7.20 -24.41 8.99
CA THR A 300 6.09 -25.01 8.24
C THR A 300 5.24 -25.97 9.09
N GLY A 301 5.45 -26.00 10.41
CA GLY A 301 4.72 -26.89 11.31
C GLY A 301 5.36 -28.26 11.40
N ASN A 302 4.62 -29.32 11.08
CA ASN A 302 4.98 -30.73 11.26
C ASN A 302 6.48 -31.03 11.09
N ALA A 303 7.16 -31.40 12.18
CA ALA A 303 8.58 -31.78 12.19
C ALA A 303 9.59 -30.75 11.63
N SER A 304 9.14 -29.52 11.31
CA SER A 304 10.00 -28.40 10.91
C SER A 304 10.65 -27.73 12.11
N THR A 305 11.74 -27.00 11.88
CA THR A 305 12.35 -26.18 12.94
C THR A 305 11.56 -24.88 13.09
N PRO A 306 11.02 -24.55 14.28
CA PRO A 306 10.32 -23.30 14.48
C PRO A 306 11.29 -22.12 14.41
N LEU A 307 10.82 -20.99 13.87
CA LEU A 307 11.57 -19.74 13.87
C LEU A 307 11.15 -18.89 15.06
N THR A 308 12.12 -18.51 15.91
CA THR A 308 11.88 -17.61 17.05
C THR A 308 11.95 -16.14 16.67
N ASP A 309 12.78 -15.83 15.67
CA ASP A 309 12.93 -14.50 15.09
C ASP A 309 12.71 -14.59 13.58
N ILE A 310 11.83 -13.75 13.05
CA ILE A 310 11.58 -13.68 11.62
C ILE A 310 12.60 -12.75 10.99
N TYR A 311 13.29 -13.24 9.96
CA TYR A 311 14.18 -12.42 9.16
C TYR A 311 13.37 -11.36 8.41
N THR A 312 13.76 -10.10 8.59
CA THR A 312 13.26 -8.95 7.83
C THR A 312 14.39 -8.37 6.99
N LEU A 313 14.14 -8.16 5.70
CA LEU A 313 14.93 -7.34 4.80
C LEU A 313 14.23 -6.03 4.51
N GLU A 314 14.91 -4.91 4.72
CA GLU A 314 14.45 -3.60 4.24
C GLU A 314 15.19 -3.24 2.95
N VAL A 315 14.43 -2.89 1.91
CA VAL A 315 14.94 -2.48 0.59
C VAL A 315 14.47 -1.06 0.32
N ASN A 316 15.42 -0.15 0.08
CA ASN A 316 15.15 1.23 -0.29
C ASN A 316 15.66 1.48 -1.72
N VAL A 317 14.78 1.94 -2.61
CA VAL A 317 15.12 2.29 -3.99
C VAL A 317 14.94 3.79 -4.15
N LYS A 318 16.04 4.51 -4.36
CA LYS A 318 16.05 5.93 -4.65
C LYS A 318 16.08 6.16 -6.16
N LEU A 319 15.24 7.07 -6.63
CA LEU A 319 15.01 7.35 -8.05
C LEU A 319 15.41 8.79 -8.40
N LYS A 320 15.94 8.98 -9.60
CA LYS A 320 16.31 10.30 -10.13
C LYS A 320 15.07 11.14 -10.45
N ASN A 321 14.07 10.51 -11.07
CA ASN A 321 12.77 11.11 -11.40
C ASN A 321 11.66 10.39 -10.65
N ALA A 322 10.64 11.14 -10.26
CA ALA A 322 9.48 10.61 -9.56
C ALA A 322 8.66 9.68 -10.47
N ILE A 323 8.03 8.67 -9.87
CA ILE A 323 7.15 7.71 -10.54
C ILE A 323 5.94 7.40 -9.67
N SER A 324 4.85 6.94 -10.27
CA SER A 324 3.76 6.34 -9.50
C SER A 324 4.22 5.03 -8.86
N VAL A 325 3.76 4.75 -7.62
CA VAL A 325 4.10 3.50 -6.93
C VAL A 325 3.69 2.30 -7.78
N PRO A 326 4.60 1.34 -8.05
CA PRO A 326 4.25 0.16 -8.85
C PRO A 326 3.11 -0.64 -8.22
N SER A 327 2.12 -1.04 -9.04
CA SER A 327 1.03 -1.91 -8.57
C SER A 327 1.59 -3.24 -8.08
N VAL A 328 1.09 -3.73 -6.96
CA VAL A 328 1.44 -5.08 -6.47
C VAL A 328 1.01 -6.19 -7.41
N THR A 329 -0.07 -6.00 -8.18
CA THR A 329 -0.60 -7.04 -9.06
C THR A 329 0.14 -7.17 -10.38
N ASP A 330 0.83 -6.12 -10.84
CA ASP A 330 1.38 -6.05 -12.21
C ASP A 330 2.77 -5.41 -12.29
N GLY A 331 3.19 -4.72 -11.22
CA GLY A 331 4.44 -3.98 -11.12
C GLY A 331 5.50 -4.67 -10.27
N LEU A 332 5.09 -5.50 -9.31
CA LEU A 332 5.98 -6.17 -8.35
C LEU A 332 6.03 -7.67 -8.59
N ASP A 333 7.10 -8.11 -9.22
CA ASP A 333 7.36 -9.51 -9.51
C ASP A 333 8.36 -10.05 -8.50
N PHE A 334 7.85 -10.48 -7.34
CA PHE A 334 8.62 -11.31 -6.42
C PHE A 334 8.67 -12.73 -6.99
N PHE A 335 9.86 -13.31 -7.01
CA PHE A 335 10.09 -14.64 -7.56
C PHE A 335 11.12 -15.39 -6.74
N ILE A 336 11.03 -16.71 -6.79
CA ILE A 336 12.08 -17.59 -6.26
C ILE A 336 12.88 -18.19 -7.41
N ALA A 337 14.11 -18.56 -7.12
CA ALA A 337 14.99 -19.17 -8.11
C ALA A 337 15.89 -20.21 -7.48
N TYR A 338 16.33 -21.14 -8.31
CA TYR A 338 17.30 -22.16 -7.95
C TYR A 338 18.28 -22.39 -9.10
N GLN A 339 19.40 -23.04 -8.79
CA GLN A 339 20.41 -23.34 -9.80
C GLN A 339 19.80 -24.19 -10.93
N GLY A 340 19.79 -23.63 -12.14
CA GLY A 340 19.27 -24.31 -13.33
C GLY A 340 20.31 -25.23 -13.98
N ILE A 341 19.92 -25.88 -15.08
CA ILE A 341 20.85 -26.58 -15.96
C ILE A 341 21.53 -25.52 -16.83
N GLY A 342 22.86 -25.40 -16.72
CA GLY A 342 23.66 -24.45 -17.50
C GLY A 342 23.99 -23.17 -16.73
N GLN A 343 24.16 -22.06 -17.46
CA GLN A 343 24.63 -20.77 -16.92
C GLN A 343 23.51 -19.92 -16.31
N LYS A 344 22.24 -20.20 -16.62
CA LYS A 344 21.08 -19.45 -16.13
C LYS A 344 20.40 -20.16 -14.97
N ARG A 345 19.93 -19.39 -13.98
CA ARG A 345 19.07 -19.92 -12.90
C ARG A 345 17.68 -20.23 -13.44
N THR A 346 17.01 -21.21 -12.86
CA THR A 346 15.58 -21.42 -13.13
C THR A 346 14.76 -20.55 -12.20
N GLU A 347 13.77 -19.84 -12.74
CA GLU A 347 12.93 -18.90 -12.00
C GLU A 347 11.46 -19.34 -11.95
N ILE A 348 10.82 -19.03 -10.82
CA ILE A 348 9.42 -19.31 -10.55
C ILE A 348 8.72 -18.00 -10.20
N HIS A 349 7.81 -17.58 -11.06
CA HIS A 349 7.08 -16.31 -10.98
C HIS A 349 5.58 -16.55 -10.79
N LEU A 350 4.85 -15.49 -10.42
CA LEU A 350 3.39 -15.48 -10.60
C LEU A 350 3.05 -15.66 -12.08
N THR A 351 1.98 -16.40 -12.35
CA THR A 351 1.60 -16.84 -13.70
C THR A 351 1.43 -15.69 -14.70
N HIS A 352 1.03 -14.50 -14.26
CA HIS A 352 0.84 -13.35 -15.15
C HIS A 352 2.15 -12.70 -15.61
N PHE A 353 3.28 -12.85 -14.90
CA PHE A 353 4.56 -12.23 -15.28
C PHE A 353 5.25 -12.91 -16.49
N ASN A 354 4.85 -14.15 -16.83
CA ASN A 354 5.03 -14.86 -18.11
C ASN A 354 6.40 -14.75 -18.83
N SER A 355 7.47 -14.39 -18.10
CA SER A 355 8.79 -14.14 -18.65
C SER A 355 9.85 -14.26 -17.56
N ALA A 356 11.00 -14.84 -17.89
CA ALA A 356 12.18 -14.82 -17.03
C ALA A 356 12.88 -13.46 -17.09
N THR A 357 13.68 -13.17 -16.08
CA THR A 357 14.65 -12.07 -16.09
C THR A 357 15.83 -12.37 -17.03
N ALA A 358 16.72 -11.39 -17.22
CA ALA A 358 17.90 -11.54 -18.10
C ALA A 358 18.82 -12.71 -17.67
N ASN A 359 19.03 -12.90 -16.36
CA ASN A 359 19.87 -13.95 -15.79
C ASN A 359 19.13 -15.27 -15.56
N GLY A 360 17.82 -15.26 -15.72
CA GLY A 360 16.96 -16.42 -15.52
C GLY A 360 16.54 -17.14 -16.79
N GLN A 361 15.90 -18.28 -16.57
CA GLN A 361 15.15 -19.03 -17.56
C GLN A 361 13.91 -19.67 -16.91
N LEU A 362 12.87 -19.86 -17.71
CA LEU A 362 11.72 -20.67 -17.35
C LEU A 362 11.95 -22.13 -17.78
N ALA A 363 10.94 -22.99 -17.64
CA ALA A 363 10.98 -24.34 -18.20
C ALA A 363 11.06 -24.30 -19.74
N ASP A 364 11.43 -25.42 -20.35
CA ASP A 364 11.44 -25.57 -21.80
C ASP A 364 10.07 -25.23 -22.40
N ASN A 365 10.05 -24.68 -23.63
CA ASN A 365 8.83 -24.17 -24.26
C ASN A 365 7.70 -25.21 -24.32
N GLU A 366 8.01 -26.48 -24.63
CA GLU A 366 7.02 -27.57 -24.67
C GLU A 366 6.35 -27.79 -23.30
N VAL A 367 7.13 -27.69 -22.21
CA VAL A 367 6.62 -27.82 -20.84
C VAL A 367 5.80 -26.60 -20.44
N LEU A 368 6.26 -25.40 -20.83
CA LEU A 368 5.51 -24.15 -20.58
C LEU A 368 4.16 -24.12 -21.29
N GLU A 369 4.06 -24.65 -22.51
CA GLU A 369 2.80 -24.77 -23.23
C GLU A 369 1.81 -25.66 -22.46
N VAL A 370 2.27 -26.79 -21.93
CA VAL A 370 1.44 -27.67 -21.09
C VAL A 370 1.01 -26.96 -19.82
N ILE A 371 1.93 -26.30 -19.10
CA ILE A 371 1.62 -25.55 -17.88
C ILE A 371 0.54 -24.50 -18.12
N LYS A 372 0.66 -23.74 -19.21
CA LYS A 372 -0.32 -22.72 -19.61
C LYS A 372 -1.67 -23.35 -19.97
N ALA A 373 -1.67 -24.50 -20.64
CA ALA A 373 -2.90 -25.18 -21.03
C ALA A 373 -3.68 -25.74 -19.83
N VAL A 374 -3.00 -26.20 -18.78
CA VAL A 374 -3.65 -26.73 -17.56
C VAL A 374 -3.81 -25.69 -16.45
N ASN A 375 -3.30 -24.48 -16.65
CA ASN A 375 -3.34 -23.36 -15.70
C ASN A 375 -2.72 -23.68 -14.32
N ASN A 376 -1.63 -24.45 -14.30
CA ASN A 376 -0.90 -24.74 -13.06
C ASN A 376 -0.09 -23.52 -12.61
N THR A 377 -0.02 -23.29 -11.29
CA THR A 377 0.77 -22.24 -10.68
C THR A 377 1.71 -22.78 -9.61
N TRP A 378 2.85 -22.13 -9.43
CA TRP A 378 3.83 -22.40 -8.37
C TRP A 378 4.06 -21.16 -7.49
N ALA A 379 3.23 -20.13 -7.67
CA ALA A 379 3.29 -18.91 -6.89
C ALA A 379 1.89 -18.34 -6.66
N LEU A 380 1.67 -17.79 -5.48
CA LEU A 380 0.44 -17.10 -5.08
C LEU A 380 0.79 -15.74 -4.49
N CYS A 381 -0.06 -14.76 -4.77
CA CYS A 381 -0.03 -13.45 -4.11
C CYS A 381 -1.35 -13.27 -3.38
N VAL A 382 -1.29 -13.17 -2.05
CA VAL A 382 -2.46 -13.04 -1.17
C VAL A 382 -2.48 -11.62 -0.59
N PRO A 383 -3.57 -10.87 -0.72
CA PRO A 383 -3.68 -9.48 -0.25
C PRO A 383 -3.95 -9.39 1.27
N ASP A 384 -3.20 -10.16 2.05
CA ASP A 384 -3.17 -10.16 3.52
C ASP A 384 -1.93 -10.94 4.02
N LYS A 385 -1.73 -10.99 5.34
CA LYS A 385 -0.88 -12.01 5.98
C LYS A 385 -1.49 -13.39 5.72
N PHE A 386 -0.82 -14.18 4.89
CA PHE A 386 -1.29 -15.51 4.54
C PHE A 386 -0.97 -16.49 5.66
N ALA A 387 -2.02 -17.12 6.20
CA ALA A 387 -1.88 -18.27 7.07
C ALA A 387 -1.55 -19.49 6.20
N TYR A 388 -0.28 -19.68 5.89
CA TYR A 388 0.14 -20.70 4.94
C TYR A 388 -0.10 -22.11 5.50
N PRO A 389 -0.50 -23.08 4.66
CA PRO A 389 -0.65 -24.47 5.06
C PRO A 389 0.59 -25.05 5.73
N THR A 390 0.36 -25.95 6.68
CA THR A 390 1.43 -26.75 7.27
C THR A 390 2.04 -27.69 6.23
N GLU A 391 3.30 -28.07 6.42
CA GLU A 391 4.07 -28.98 5.56
C GLU A 391 3.22 -30.17 5.06
N THR A 392 3.24 -30.42 3.75
CA THR A 392 2.47 -31.43 3.00
C THR A 392 0.95 -31.26 2.97
N THR A 393 0.42 -30.20 3.59
CA THR A 393 -1.03 -29.96 3.61
C THR A 393 -1.43 -29.18 2.37
N VAL A 394 -1.86 -29.90 1.34
CA VAL A 394 -2.40 -29.33 0.10
C VAL A 394 -3.36 -28.17 0.41
N ILE A 395 -3.16 -27.03 -0.25
CA ILE A 395 -3.88 -25.78 0.01
C ILE A 395 -5.41 -25.93 -0.02
N THR A 396 -5.96 -26.79 -0.89
CA THR A 396 -7.41 -27.06 -0.96
C THR A 396 -7.96 -27.75 0.29
N ASN A 397 -7.12 -28.42 1.07
CA ASN A 397 -7.50 -29.01 2.36
C ASN A 397 -7.56 -27.95 3.48
N ALA A 398 -6.74 -26.90 3.39
CA ALA A 398 -6.70 -25.79 4.33
C ALA A 398 -7.75 -24.72 3.98
N TYR A 399 -7.92 -24.44 2.69
CA TYR A 399 -8.78 -23.40 2.13
C TYR A 399 -9.81 -24.00 1.17
N SER A 400 -11.00 -24.28 1.70
CA SER A 400 -12.08 -24.97 0.95
C SER A 400 -12.55 -24.23 -0.31
N LYS A 401 -12.42 -22.91 -0.36
CA LYS A 401 -12.80 -22.07 -1.51
C LYS A 401 -11.68 -21.86 -2.54
N PHE A 402 -10.46 -22.32 -2.24
CA PHE A 402 -9.32 -22.07 -3.13
C PHE A 402 -9.49 -22.71 -4.50
N ALA A 403 -10.08 -23.92 -4.58
CA ALA A 403 -10.28 -24.61 -5.85
C ALA A 403 -11.23 -23.85 -6.79
N ASP A 404 -12.29 -23.24 -6.26
CA ASP A 404 -13.23 -22.41 -7.03
C ASP A 404 -12.52 -21.16 -7.58
N TRP A 405 -11.77 -20.46 -6.73
CA TRP A 405 -10.94 -19.31 -7.14
C TRP A 405 -9.85 -19.70 -8.15
N ALA A 406 -9.19 -20.84 -7.99
CA ALA A 406 -8.15 -21.30 -8.91
C ALA A 406 -8.72 -21.63 -10.30
N HIS A 407 -9.97 -22.13 -10.34
CA HIS A 407 -10.70 -22.37 -11.60
C HIS A 407 -11.17 -21.06 -12.25
N ASP A 408 -11.67 -20.12 -11.45
CA ASP A 408 -12.08 -18.78 -11.88
C ASP A 408 -11.61 -17.73 -10.86
N GLN A 409 -10.55 -17.01 -11.20
CA GLN A 409 -9.90 -16.03 -10.32
C GLN A 409 -10.77 -14.79 -10.04
N SER A 410 -11.92 -14.65 -10.70
CA SER A 410 -12.95 -13.64 -10.40
C SER A 410 -13.96 -14.11 -9.36
N SER A 411 -13.99 -15.40 -9.05
CA SER A 411 -14.89 -16.04 -8.08
C SER A 411 -14.20 -16.24 -6.73
N THR A 412 -14.96 -16.17 -5.63
CA THR A 412 -14.43 -16.39 -4.26
C THR A 412 -13.12 -15.64 -3.99
N THR A 413 -13.04 -14.37 -4.41
CA THR A 413 -11.83 -13.53 -4.29
C THR A 413 -11.37 -13.31 -2.86
N ASP A 414 -12.16 -13.72 -1.88
CA ASP A 414 -11.91 -13.72 -0.44
C ASP A 414 -11.59 -15.12 0.12
N TRP A 415 -11.24 -16.09 -0.72
CA TRP A 415 -11.01 -17.49 -0.32
C TRP A 415 -10.05 -17.64 0.87
N TYR A 416 -9.04 -16.77 0.93
CA TYR A 416 -7.99 -16.75 1.96
C TYR A 416 -8.51 -16.30 3.34
N LYS A 417 -9.74 -15.76 3.45
CA LYS A 417 -10.36 -15.37 4.72
C LYS A 417 -10.96 -16.55 5.49
N THR A 418 -11.22 -17.69 4.82
CA THR A 418 -11.85 -18.87 5.46
C THR A 418 -10.91 -20.06 5.44
N VAL A 419 -10.35 -20.38 6.62
CA VAL A 419 -9.27 -21.36 6.77
C VAL A 419 -9.58 -22.40 7.85
N SER A 420 -9.10 -23.62 7.66
CA SER A 420 -9.05 -24.63 8.73
C SER A 420 -7.83 -24.37 9.61
N SER A 421 -8.04 -23.81 10.80
CA SER A 421 -6.95 -23.32 11.67
C SER A 421 -5.96 -24.40 12.12
N ASP A 422 -6.37 -25.66 12.15
CA ASP A 422 -5.54 -26.82 12.48
C ASP A 422 -4.59 -27.25 11.36
N LYS A 423 -4.72 -26.66 10.17
CA LYS A 423 -3.98 -27.02 8.94
C LYS A 423 -3.05 -25.93 8.44
N VAL A 424 -2.90 -24.83 9.19
CA VAL A 424 -2.14 -23.66 8.79
C VAL A 424 -1.28 -23.14 9.93
N ILE A 425 -0.23 -22.40 9.58
CA ILE A 425 0.53 -21.60 10.53
C ILE A 425 -0.08 -20.19 10.59
N GLN A 426 -0.45 -19.75 11.79
CA GLN A 426 -1.00 -18.40 12.05
C GLN A 426 -0.03 -17.60 12.92
N TYR A 427 0.08 -16.29 12.69
CA TYR A 427 1.07 -15.42 13.36
C TYR A 427 0.70 -13.93 13.36
#